data_AF-A0A830FJ35-F1
#
_entry.id   AF-A0A830FJ35-F1
#
_cell.length_a   1.000
_cell.length_b   1.000
_cell.length_c   1.000
_cell.angle_alpha   90.00
_cell.angle_beta   90.00
_cell.angle_gamma   90.00
#
_symmetry.space_group_name_H-M   'P 1'
#
loop_
_entity.id
_entity.type
_entity.pdbx_description
1 polymer ?
#
loop_
_entity_poly.entity_id
_entity_poly.type
_entity_poly.pdbx_seq_one_letter_code
_entity_poly.pdbx_strand_id
1 'polypeptide(L)'
;MIVATQQTGDHVIGPTPRQTQGYASLRTKPTTQLTDTRVDSGGGYERWRSTEWRPHTARQGKEDIYLYHHRLLAVVACYDVDDPIEDVLADLAGRDVHHESGVEWDNRPSNLTVMDHGRHSETTQAQRRAWAADTKRDVETASEPETDESVCVACGEPAETPCRSEGFDGVRCLGCAMRDAGDHSIEVGA
;
A
#
# COMPACT_ATOMS: atom_id res chain seq x y z
N MET A 1 7.89 -27.95 -12.65
CA MET A 1 8.48 -26.82 -13.40
C MET A 1 7.32 -25.90 -13.78
N ILE A 2 7.04 -24.89 -12.97
CA ILE A 2 5.90 -23.98 -13.20
C ILE A 2 6.42 -22.80 -14.01
N VAL A 3 5.98 -22.70 -15.26
CA VAL A 3 6.27 -21.58 -16.15
C VAL A 3 5.32 -20.45 -15.77
N ALA A 4 5.81 -19.46 -15.03
CA ALA A 4 5.07 -18.24 -14.78
C ALA A 4 5.04 -17.40 -16.07
N THR A 5 3.90 -17.42 -16.76
CA THR A 5 3.61 -16.52 -17.87
C THR A 5 3.58 -15.08 -17.34
N GLN A 6 4.61 -14.30 -17.65
CA GLN A 6 4.61 -12.85 -17.44
C GLN A 6 3.52 -12.26 -18.33
N GLN A 7 2.40 -11.84 -17.73
CA GLN A 7 1.45 -10.97 -18.42
C GLN A 7 2.09 -9.59 -18.58
N THR A 8 2.65 -9.32 -19.75
CA THR A 8 2.94 -7.97 -20.23
C THR A 8 1.61 -7.31 -20.61
N GLY A 9 0.82 -6.94 -19.62
CA GLY A 9 -0.35 -6.11 -19.86
C GLY A 9 0.11 -4.69 -20.15
N ASP A 10 0.01 -4.26 -21.42
CA ASP A 10 0.13 -2.85 -21.76
C ASP A 10 -0.83 -2.04 -20.87
N HIS A 11 -0.28 -1.14 -20.07
CA HIS A 11 -1.07 -0.25 -19.21
C HIS A 11 -1.78 0.78 -20.09
N VAL A 12 -2.97 0.46 -20.56
CA VAL A 12 -3.80 1.41 -21.31
C VAL A 12 -4.46 2.37 -20.32
N ILE A 13 -3.95 3.61 -20.26
CA ILE A 13 -4.65 4.73 -19.65
C ILE A 13 -5.99 4.88 -20.39
N GLY A 14 -7.09 4.48 -19.75
CA GLY A 14 -8.43 4.74 -20.27
C GLY A 14 -8.64 6.26 -20.40
N PRO A 15 -9.47 6.73 -21.35
CA PRO A 15 -9.66 8.16 -21.55
C PRO A 15 -10.24 8.80 -20.28
N THR A 16 -9.51 9.75 -19.70
CA THR A 16 -9.97 10.50 -18.51
C THR A 16 -11.30 11.19 -18.84
N PRO A 17 -12.38 10.95 -18.06
CA PRO A 17 -13.70 11.53 -18.34
C PRO A 17 -13.60 13.06 -18.28
N ARG A 18 -14.05 13.78 -19.31
CA ARG A 18 -13.80 15.23 -19.52
C ARG A 18 -14.17 16.13 -18.33
N GLN A 19 -13.40 17.20 -18.10
CA GLN A 19 -13.80 18.23 -17.14
C GLN A 19 -14.97 19.04 -17.72
N THR A 20 -16.04 19.16 -16.94
CA THR A 20 -17.23 19.97 -17.27
C THR A 20 -17.34 21.23 -16.42
N GLN A 21 -16.47 21.38 -15.41
CA GLN A 21 -16.45 22.52 -14.49
C GLN A 21 -15.73 23.71 -15.12
N GLY A 22 -16.27 24.91 -14.93
CA GLY A 22 -15.69 26.17 -15.42
C GLY A 22 -14.54 26.72 -14.58
N TYR A 23 -14.01 25.94 -13.63
CA TYR A 23 -12.93 26.32 -12.72
C TYR A 23 -11.96 25.16 -12.50
N ALA A 24 -10.77 25.46 -11.98
CA ALA A 24 -9.78 24.46 -11.61
C ALA A 24 -10.23 23.69 -10.35
N SER A 25 -10.06 22.37 -10.35
CA SER A 25 -10.41 21.51 -9.22
C SER A 25 -9.20 20.67 -8.80
N LEU A 26 -8.91 20.67 -7.50
CA LEU A 26 -8.07 19.65 -6.88
C LEU A 26 -8.93 18.40 -6.69
N ARG A 27 -8.41 17.26 -7.14
CA ARG A 27 -9.08 15.97 -6.98
C ARG A 27 -8.11 15.04 -6.27
N THR A 28 -8.59 14.43 -5.20
CA THR A 28 -8.03 13.22 -4.62
C THR A 28 -8.88 12.04 -5.12
N LYS A 29 -8.34 10.83 -5.23
CA LYS A 29 -9.15 9.69 -5.69
C LYS A 29 -10.37 9.51 -4.75
N PRO A 30 -11.60 9.34 -5.26
CA PRO A 30 -12.68 8.80 -4.46
C PRO A 30 -12.43 7.30 -4.21
N THR A 31 -12.66 6.84 -2.98
CA THR A 31 -12.79 5.42 -2.65
C THR A 31 -13.82 4.81 -3.60
N THR A 32 -13.42 3.77 -4.32
CA THR A 32 -14.14 3.08 -5.40
C THR A 32 -15.65 2.89 -5.18
N GLN A 33 -16.45 3.33 -6.15
CA GLN A 33 -17.55 2.56 -6.73
C GLN A 33 -17.60 2.80 -8.24
N LEU A 34 -16.78 2.07 -9.01
CA LEU A 34 -16.94 1.98 -10.46
C LEU A 34 -16.85 0.51 -10.86
N THR A 35 -17.98 0.00 -11.30
CA THR A 35 -18.30 -1.39 -11.67
C THR A 35 -17.78 -1.78 -13.06
N ASP A 36 -16.63 -1.26 -13.50
CA ASP A 36 -16.13 -1.53 -14.85
C ASP A 36 -14.62 -1.78 -14.82
N THR A 37 -14.20 -2.84 -15.51
CA THR A 37 -12.93 -3.57 -15.41
C THR A 37 -11.71 -2.84 -15.98
N ARG A 38 -11.64 -1.51 -15.83
CA ARG A 38 -10.46 -0.72 -16.18
C ARG A 38 -9.73 -0.29 -14.91
N VAL A 39 -8.69 -1.04 -14.58
CA VAL A 39 -7.80 -0.74 -13.45
C VAL A 39 -6.97 0.49 -13.80
N ASP A 40 -7.36 1.64 -13.26
CA ASP A 40 -6.60 2.89 -13.31
C ASP A 40 -5.30 2.73 -12.50
N SER A 41 -4.19 2.62 -13.22
CA SER A 41 -2.83 2.48 -12.67
C SER A 41 -2.29 3.74 -12.00
N GLY A 42 -3.01 4.87 -12.06
CA GLY A 42 -2.69 6.09 -11.32
C GLY A 42 -3.10 5.98 -9.85
N GLY A 43 -2.38 5.17 -9.07
CA GLY A 43 -2.48 5.06 -7.60
C GLY A 43 -2.64 6.43 -6.93
N GLY A 44 -3.39 6.49 -5.83
CA GLY A 44 -3.60 7.54 -4.82
C GLY A 44 -3.24 9.04 -4.99
N TYR A 45 -2.43 9.46 -5.94
CA TYR A 45 -1.96 10.83 -6.14
C TYR A 45 -3.08 11.85 -6.30
N GLU A 46 -2.89 12.95 -5.59
CA GLU A 46 -3.66 14.16 -5.79
C GLU A 46 -3.33 14.81 -7.14
N ARG A 47 -4.32 15.49 -7.73
CA ARG A 47 -4.22 16.01 -9.09
C ARG A 47 -5.04 17.27 -9.26
N TRP A 48 -4.48 18.21 -9.99
CA TRP A 48 -5.18 19.40 -10.45
C TRP A 48 -5.76 19.16 -11.84
N ARG A 49 -6.97 19.66 -12.04
CA ARG A 49 -7.61 19.64 -13.34
C ARG A 49 -8.27 20.98 -13.64
N SER A 50 -8.01 21.55 -14.81
CA SER A 50 -8.58 22.81 -15.25
C SER A 50 -8.94 22.76 -16.73
N THR A 51 -9.70 23.75 -17.21
CA THR A 51 -9.92 23.98 -18.64
C THR A 51 -9.27 25.30 -18.99
N GLU A 52 -8.14 25.24 -19.71
CA GLU A 52 -7.35 26.42 -20.06
C GLU A 52 -7.65 26.90 -21.47
N TRP A 53 -7.50 28.20 -21.69
CA TRP A 53 -7.61 28.78 -23.02
C TRP A 53 -6.37 28.46 -23.87
N ARG A 54 -6.59 27.76 -24.97
CA ARG A 54 -5.63 27.32 -25.99
C ARG A 54 -6.19 27.65 -27.37
N PRO A 55 -5.96 28.86 -27.91
CA PRO A 55 -6.59 29.29 -29.16
C PRO A 55 -6.19 28.44 -30.39
N HIS A 56 -5.09 27.68 -30.30
CA HIS A 56 -4.59 26.80 -31.36
C HIS A 56 -5.13 25.37 -31.32
N THR A 57 -5.88 24.97 -30.27
CA THR A 57 -6.56 23.66 -30.29
C THR A 57 -7.87 23.76 -31.07
N ALA A 58 -8.20 22.70 -31.82
CA ALA A 58 -9.33 22.65 -32.75
C ALA A 58 -10.72 22.84 -32.09
N ARG A 59 -10.79 22.98 -30.76
CA ARG A 59 -12.03 22.93 -30.00
C ARG A 59 -12.25 24.20 -29.19
N GLN A 60 -13.00 25.14 -29.77
CA GLN A 60 -13.43 26.39 -29.13
C GLN A 60 -12.30 27.16 -28.43
N GLY A 61 -11.05 26.94 -28.82
CA GLY A 61 -9.88 27.51 -28.15
C GLY A 61 -9.67 27.06 -26.70
N LYS A 62 -10.16 25.89 -26.26
CA LYS A 62 -10.02 25.42 -24.86
C LYS A 62 -9.45 23.99 -24.79
N GLU A 63 -8.61 23.74 -23.79
CA GLU A 63 -7.96 22.46 -23.54
C GLU A 63 -8.17 22.01 -22.08
N ASP A 64 -8.43 20.72 -21.89
CA ASP A 64 -8.52 20.09 -20.56
C ASP A 64 -7.10 19.79 -20.09
N ILE A 65 -6.65 20.47 -19.04
CA ILE A 65 -5.32 20.32 -18.48
C ILE A 65 -5.41 19.44 -17.24
N TYR A 66 -4.52 18.45 -17.19
CA TYR A 66 -4.42 17.46 -16.13
C TYR A 66 -2.98 17.42 -15.62
N LEU A 67 -2.78 17.67 -14.31
CA LEU A 67 -1.45 17.79 -13.74
C LEU A 67 -1.39 17.12 -12.35
N TYR A 68 -0.39 16.28 -12.12
CA TYR A 68 -0.18 15.65 -10.82
C TYR A 68 0.28 16.67 -9.77
N HIS A 69 -0.37 16.70 -8.61
CA HIS A 69 -0.10 17.72 -7.59
C HIS A 69 1.36 17.73 -7.14
N HIS A 70 1.94 16.54 -6.92
CA HIS A 70 3.34 16.40 -6.52
C HIS A 70 4.32 16.96 -7.58
N ARG A 71 3.99 16.91 -8.88
CA ARG A 71 4.83 17.51 -9.94
C ARG A 71 4.81 19.03 -9.90
N LEU A 72 3.67 19.63 -9.57
CA LEU A 72 3.59 21.06 -9.37
C LEU A 72 4.41 21.50 -8.15
N LEU A 73 4.32 20.74 -7.06
CA LEU A 73 5.05 21.04 -5.82
C LEU A 73 6.55 20.83 -5.96
N ALA A 74 6.99 19.88 -6.77
CA ALA A 74 8.41 19.65 -7.05
C ALA A 74 9.10 20.88 -7.66
N VAL A 75 8.39 21.72 -8.42
CA VAL A 75 8.95 22.99 -8.96
C VAL A 75 9.47 23.88 -7.83
N VAL A 76 8.77 23.93 -6.69
CA VAL A 76 9.14 24.79 -5.56
C VAL A 76 9.99 24.05 -4.53
N ALA A 77 9.81 22.73 -4.40
CA ALA A 77 10.52 21.92 -3.42
C ALA A 77 11.95 21.54 -3.85
N CYS A 78 12.19 21.39 -5.16
CA CYS A 78 13.41 20.78 -5.68
C CYS A 78 14.29 21.71 -6.50
N TYR A 79 13.83 22.94 -6.78
CA TYR A 79 14.54 23.94 -7.58
C TYR A 79 14.61 25.26 -6.81
N ASP A 80 15.60 26.08 -7.16
CA ASP A 80 15.74 27.40 -6.56
C ASP A 80 14.68 28.36 -7.15
N VAL A 81 14.29 29.36 -6.37
CA VAL A 81 13.35 30.39 -6.82
C VAL A 81 13.93 31.26 -7.94
N ASP A 82 15.26 31.36 -7.98
CA ASP A 82 15.99 32.12 -8.99
C ASP A 82 16.23 31.31 -10.29
N ASP A 83 15.92 30.01 -10.31
CA ASP A 83 16.04 29.18 -11.51
C ASP A 83 15.00 29.61 -12.56
N PRO A 84 15.40 29.82 -13.84
CA PRO A 84 14.47 30.10 -14.91
C PRO A 84 13.43 28.98 -15.05
N ILE A 85 12.15 29.34 -15.10
CA ILE A 85 11.07 28.36 -15.16
C ILE A 85 11.19 27.46 -16.41
N GLU A 86 11.73 27.98 -17.51
CA GLU A 86 11.97 27.22 -18.73
C GLU A 86 12.96 26.08 -18.51
N ASP A 87 14.02 26.33 -17.73
CA ASP A 87 15.06 25.33 -17.44
C ASP A 87 14.52 24.27 -16.46
N VAL A 88 13.76 24.69 -15.45
CA VAL A 88 13.07 23.77 -14.53
C VAL A 88 12.09 22.86 -15.27
N LEU A 89 11.29 23.42 -16.18
CA LEU A 89 10.34 22.64 -16.98
C LEU A 89 11.06 21.71 -17.96
N ALA A 90 12.19 22.13 -18.54
CA ALA A 90 13.01 21.30 -19.41
C ALA A 90 13.61 20.10 -18.66
N ASP A 91 14.11 20.30 -17.43
CA ASP A 91 14.62 19.20 -16.60
C ASP A 91 13.51 18.24 -16.18
N LEU A 92 12.38 18.77 -15.70
CA LEU A 92 11.21 17.96 -15.31
C LEU A 92 10.60 17.17 -16.47
N ALA A 93 10.77 17.59 -17.72
CA ALA A 93 10.23 16.86 -18.88
C ALA A 93 10.85 15.47 -19.04
N GLY A 94 12.10 15.27 -18.60
CA GLY A 94 12.81 13.99 -18.67
C GLY A 94 12.84 13.20 -17.35
N ARG A 95 12.28 13.75 -16.27
CA ARG A 95 12.44 13.22 -14.91
C ARG A 95 11.10 12.96 -14.21
N ASP A 96 11.17 12.05 -13.24
CA ASP A 96 10.09 11.71 -12.35
C ASP A 96 10.25 12.40 -10.99
N VAL A 97 9.12 12.61 -10.32
CA VAL A 97 9.09 13.08 -8.93
C VAL A 97 8.78 11.88 -8.05
N HIS A 98 9.67 11.62 -7.10
CA HIS A 98 9.60 10.49 -6.19
C HIS A 98 9.19 10.95 -4.79
N HIS A 99 8.33 10.16 -4.14
CA HIS A 99 8.04 10.28 -2.71
C HIS A 99 8.97 9.35 -1.94
N GLU A 100 9.93 9.89 -1.19
CA GLU A 100 10.93 9.10 -0.44
C GLU A 100 10.27 8.12 0.56
N SER A 101 9.17 8.54 1.18
CA SER A 101 8.38 7.69 2.08
C SER A 101 7.59 6.58 1.38
N GLY A 102 7.47 6.62 0.05
CA GLY A 102 6.57 5.75 -0.72
C GLY A 102 5.09 6.09 -0.56
N VAL A 103 4.75 7.15 0.18
CA VAL A 103 3.37 7.56 0.47
C VAL A 103 2.94 8.64 -0.52
N GLU A 104 2.05 8.27 -1.45
CA GLU A 104 1.65 9.09 -2.62
C GLU A 104 0.95 10.41 -2.26
N TRP A 105 0.38 10.52 -1.06
CA TRP A 105 -0.30 11.72 -0.56
C TRP A 105 0.61 12.63 0.27
N ASP A 106 1.81 12.18 0.64
CA ASP A 106 2.74 12.95 1.49
C ASP A 106 3.56 13.94 0.66
N ASN A 107 2.95 15.09 0.35
CA ASN A 107 3.54 16.11 -0.52
C ASN A 107 4.42 17.14 0.21
N ARG A 108 4.97 16.82 1.38
CA ARG A 108 5.91 17.70 2.09
C ARG A 108 7.17 17.92 1.24
N PRO A 109 7.74 19.14 1.17
CA PRO A 109 8.93 19.40 0.35
C PRO A 109 10.10 18.46 0.64
N SER A 110 10.33 18.13 1.91
CA SER A 110 11.39 17.21 2.34
C SER A 110 11.18 15.75 1.91
N ASN A 111 10.01 15.39 1.38
CA ASN A 111 9.66 14.06 0.93
C ASN A 111 9.68 13.92 -0.60
N LEU A 112 9.90 15.02 -1.32
CA LEU A 112 9.89 15.02 -2.79
C LEU A 112 11.31 15.13 -3.32
N THR A 113 11.65 14.25 -4.27
CA THR A 113 12.94 14.30 -4.99
C THR A 113 12.69 14.17 -6.48
N VAL A 114 13.42 14.93 -7.29
CA VAL A 114 13.42 14.75 -8.76
C VAL A 114 14.52 13.76 -9.13
N MET A 115 14.19 12.73 -9.91
CA MET A 115 15.15 11.71 -10.35
C MET A 115 14.88 11.23 -11.77
N ASP A 116 15.92 10.68 -12.41
CA ASP A 116 15.79 10.09 -13.73
C ASP A 116 14.79 8.93 -13.75
N HIS A 117 14.02 8.82 -14.83
CA HIS A 117 12.96 7.82 -15.00
C HIS A 117 13.44 6.37 -14.79
N GLY A 118 14.67 6.05 -15.25
CA GLY A 118 15.29 4.74 -15.05
C GLY A 118 15.53 4.43 -13.57
N ARG A 119 16.11 5.38 -12.84
CA ARG A 119 16.37 5.27 -11.40
C ARG A 119 15.07 5.22 -10.58
N HIS A 120 14.07 5.98 -11.01
CA HIS A 120 12.74 5.96 -10.38
C HIS A 120 12.06 4.60 -10.51
N SER A 121 12.13 4.00 -11.71
CA SER A 121 11.60 2.66 -11.97
C SER A 121 12.31 1.60 -11.12
N GLU A 122 13.65 1.64 -11.04
CA GLU A 122 14.43 0.72 -10.20
C GLU A 122 14.07 0.83 -8.72
N THR A 123 13.98 2.06 -8.21
CA THR A 123 13.66 2.35 -6.81
C THR A 123 12.25 1.87 -6.45
N THR A 124 11.26 2.19 -7.30
CA THR A 124 9.87 1.74 -7.11
C THR A 124 9.78 0.21 -7.06
N GLN A 125 10.49 -0.46 -7.96
CA GLN A 125 10.49 -1.93 -8.01
C GLN A 125 11.27 -2.56 -6.83
N ALA A 126 12.29 -1.87 -6.31
CA ALA A 126 12.98 -2.29 -5.08
C ALA A 126 12.06 -2.15 -3.85
N GLN A 127 11.39 -1.00 -3.69
CA GLN A 127 10.43 -0.75 -2.61
C GLN A 127 9.27 -1.77 -2.63
N ARG A 128 8.69 -2.04 -3.80
CA ARG A 128 7.63 -3.07 -3.95
C ARG A 128 8.11 -4.46 -3.55
N ARG A 129 9.35 -4.83 -3.90
CA ARG A 129 9.93 -6.12 -3.51
C ARG A 129 10.19 -6.21 -2.00
N ALA A 130 10.69 -5.14 -1.39
CA ALA A 130 10.89 -5.07 0.05
C ALA A 130 9.56 -5.22 0.81
N TRP A 131 8.54 -4.47 0.41
CA TRP A 131 7.20 -4.56 1.00
C TRP A 131 6.59 -5.97 0.85
N ALA A 132 6.73 -6.59 -0.32
CA ALA A 132 6.28 -7.96 -0.52
C ALA A 132 7.02 -8.98 0.37
N ALA A 133 8.31 -8.76 0.62
CA ALA A 133 9.10 -9.62 1.51
C ALA A 133 8.70 -9.45 2.98
N ASP A 134 8.43 -8.22 3.43
CA ASP A 134 7.95 -7.96 4.79
C ASP A 134 6.53 -8.48 4.99
N THR A 135 5.63 -8.25 4.04
CA THR A 135 4.28 -8.83 4.06
C THR A 135 4.32 -10.36 4.13
N LYS A 136 5.22 -10.98 3.36
CA LYS A 136 5.42 -12.43 3.43
C LYS A 136 5.88 -12.86 4.82
N ARG A 137 6.83 -12.15 5.44
CA ARG A 137 7.30 -12.44 6.80
C ARG A 137 6.18 -12.33 7.82
N ASP A 138 5.38 -11.27 7.75
CA ASP A 138 4.25 -11.06 8.66
C ASP A 138 3.22 -12.18 8.53
N VAL A 139 2.92 -12.62 7.29
CA VAL A 139 2.06 -13.77 7.03
C VAL A 139 2.66 -15.06 7.58
N GLU A 140 3.96 -15.29 7.38
CA GLU A 140 4.65 -16.47 7.92
C GLU A 140 4.61 -16.48 9.45
N THR A 141 4.93 -15.37 10.13
CA THR A 141 4.84 -15.23 11.58
C THR A 141 3.41 -15.39 12.09
N ALA A 142 2.40 -14.85 11.40
CA ALA A 142 1.00 -15.03 11.77
C ALA A 142 0.46 -16.45 11.48
N SER A 143 1.14 -17.20 10.60
CA SER A 143 0.81 -18.59 10.27
C SER A 143 1.57 -19.59 11.11
N GLU A 144 2.60 -19.16 11.85
CA GLU A 144 3.17 -19.97 12.91
C GLU A 144 2.07 -20.17 13.96
N PRO A 145 1.69 -21.43 14.26
CA PRO A 145 0.68 -21.67 15.26
C PRO A 145 1.17 -21.05 16.56
N GLU A 146 0.40 -20.11 17.12
CA GLU A 146 0.52 -19.80 18.53
C GLU A 146 0.38 -21.14 19.24
N THR A 147 1.49 -21.65 19.75
CA THR A 147 1.46 -22.78 20.65
C THR A 147 0.77 -22.23 21.89
N ASP A 148 -0.55 -22.41 21.97
CA ASP A 148 -1.31 -22.32 23.21
C ASP A 148 -0.85 -23.50 24.08
N GLU A 149 0.44 -23.49 24.44
CA GLU A 149 1.02 -24.35 25.46
C GLU A 149 0.43 -23.86 26.79
N SER A 150 -0.81 -24.25 26.99
CA SER A 150 -1.48 -24.13 28.26
C SER A 150 -0.62 -24.86 29.30
N VAL A 151 -0.01 -24.09 30.19
CA VAL A 151 0.90 -24.63 31.20
C VAL A 151 0.06 -25.35 32.26
N CYS A 152 0.45 -26.58 32.59
CA CYS A 152 -0.20 -27.34 33.65
C CYS A 152 -0.04 -26.63 35.00
N VAL A 153 -1.14 -26.20 35.61
CA VAL A 153 -1.12 -25.48 36.90
C VAL A 153 -0.52 -26.33 38.04
N ALA A 154 -0.54 -27.66 37.91
CA ALA A 154 -0.06 -28.57 38.95
C ALA A 154 1.46 -28.84 38.89
N CYS A 155 2.03 -29.02 37.71
CA CYS A 155 3.45 -29.37 37.55
C CYS A 155 4.29 -28.29 36.88
N GLY A 156 3.68 -27.24 36.34
CA GLY A 156 4.37 -26.13 35.66
C GLY A 156 4.93 -26.48 34.28
N GLU A 157 4.71 -27.71 33.80
CA GLU A 157 5.14 -28.16 32.47
C GLU A 157 4.06 -27.87 31.42
N PRO A 158 4.41 -27.73 30.13
CA PRO A 158 3.45 -27.62 29.04
C PRO A 158 2.44 -28.79 29.06
N ALA A 159 1.15 -28.48 29.02
CA ALA A 159 0.12 -29.51 28.93
C ALA A 159 -0.08 -29.90 27.47
N GLU A 160 0.76 -30.82 26.95
CA GLU A 160 0.64 -31.37 25.59
C GLU A 160 -0.77 -31.91 25.28
N THR A 161 -1.52 -32.29 26.31
CA THR A 161 -2.93 -32.65 26.24
C THR A 161 -3.67 -31.90 27.36
N PRO A 162 -4.23 -30.72 27.07
CA PRO A 162 -4.86 -29.89 28.08
C PRO A 162 -6.16 -30.51 28.56
N CYS A 163 -6.26 -30.70 29.87
CA CYS A 163 -7.40 -31.31 30.53
C CYS A 163 -8.05 -30.33 31.51
N ARG A 164 -9.39 -30.37 31.57
CA ARG A 164 -10.22 -29.61 32.53
C ARG A 164 -11.16 -30.57 33.27
N SER A 165 -11.51 -30.25 34.50
CA SER A 165 -12.46 -31.03 35.29
C SER A 165 -13.06 -30.15 36.38
N GLU A 166 -14.25 -30.46 36.86
CA GLU A 166 -14.80 -29.84 38.07
C GLU A 166 -13.99 -30.18 39.34
N GLY A 167 -13.17 -31.23 39.28
CA GLY A 167 -12.30 -31.64 40.39
C GLY A 167 -11.07 -30.74 40.60
N PHE A 168 -10.75 -29.85 39.66
CA PHE A 168 -9.61 -28.93 39.80
C PHE A 168 -9.77 -27.64 38.98
N ASP A 169 -9.23 -26.53 39.50
CA ASP A 169 -9.19 -25.27 38.76
C ASP A 169 -8.03 -25.21 37.75
N GLY A 170 -8.29 -24.61 36.60
CA GLY A 170 -7.30 -24.34 35.54
C GLY A 170 -7.12 -25.50 34.54
N VAL A 171 -6.06 -25.40 33.73
CA VAL A 171 -5.67 -26.44 32.77
C VAL A 171 -4.59 -27.33 33.39
N ARG A 172 -4.73 -28.65 33.23
CA ARG A 172 -3.73 -29.64 33.66
C ARG A 172 -3.32 -30.54 32.50
N CYS A 173 -2.10 -31.06 32.56
CA CYS A 173 -1.71 -32.17 31.68
C CYS A 173 -2.46 -33.46 32.08
N LEU A 174 -2.63 -34.38 31.14
CA LEU A 174 -3.37 -35.64 31.35
C LEU A 174 -2.93 -36.40 32.61
N GLY A 175 -1.62 -36.46 32.88
CA GLY A 175 -1.07 -37.14 34.05
C GLY A 175 -1.45 -36.50 35.38
N CYS A 176 -1.54 -35.16 35.45
CA CYS A 176 -2.01 -34.46 36.65
C CYS A 176 -3.54 -34.53 36.76
N ALA A 177 -4.25 -34.40 35.64
CA ALA A 177 -5.71 -34.53 35.62
C ALA A 177 -6.19 -35.89 36.12
N MET A 178 -5.56 -36.99 35.69
CA MET A 178 -5.89 -38.35 36.19
C MET A 178 -5.63 -38.53 37.68
N ARG A 179 -4.67 -37.78 38.26
CA ARG A 179 -4.36 -37.85 39.68
C ARG A 179 -5.35 -37.03 40.51
N ASP A 180 -5.75 -35.87 39.99
CA ASP A 180 -6.38 -34.83 40.78
C ASP A 180 -7.89 -34.69 40.51
N ALA A 181 -8.43 -35.31 39.46
CA ALA A 181 -9.87 -35.27 39.15
C ALA A 181 -10.74 -36.03 40.15
N GLY A 182 -10.19 -36.98 40.91
CA GLY A 182 -10.97 -37.81 41.83
C GLY A 182 -12.06 -38.59 41.10
N ASP A 183 -13.32 -38.42 41.52
CA ASP A 183 -14.50 -39.03 40.89
C ASP A 183 -15.13 -38.15 39.78
N HIS A 184 -14.54 -36.98 39.50
CA HIS A 184 -15.04 -36.07 38.46
C HIS A 184 -14.57 -36.49 37.06
N SER A 185 -15.41 -36.26 36.06
CA SER A 185 -15.04 -36.50 34.66
C SER A 185 -13.95 -35.54 34.19
N ILE A 186 -13.05 -36.04 33.34
CA ILE A 186 -11.98 -35.24 32.72
C ILE A 186 -12.39 -34.90 31.29
N GLU A 187 -12.48 -33.61 30.99
CA GLU A 187 -12.63 -33.10 29.63
C GLU A 187 -11.25 -32.91 29.02
N VAL A 188 -11.02 -33.54 27.86
CA VAL A 188 -9.76 -33.46 27.12
C VAL A 188 -9.94 -32.46 25.97
N GLY A 189 -9.20 -31.35 26.02
CA GLY A 189 -9.10 -30.38 24.94
C GLY A 189 -8.15 -30.87 23.85
N ALA A 190 -8.48 -30.54 22.60
CA ALA A 190 -7.62 -30.74 21.44
C ALA A 190 -6.73 -29.52 21.20
#